data_AF-A0A1F2YNK1-F1
#
_entry.id   AF-A0A1F2YNK1-F1
#
_cell.length_a   1.000
_cell.length_b   1.000
_cell.length_c   1.000
_cell.angle_alpha   90.00
_cell.angle_beta   90.00
_cell.angle_gamma   90.00
#
_symmetry.space_group_name_H-M   'P 1'
#
loop_
_entity.id
_entity.type
_entity.pdbx_description
1 polymer ?
#
loop_
_entity_poly.entity_id
_entity_poly.type
_entity_poly.pdbx_seq_one_letter_code
_entity_poly.pdbx_strand_id
1 'polypeptide(L)'
;MSYSSPLGDEINQLYSLNDPLGRLFLVRLRERLALHHEASYSHCMRVGEMARQFARFVGASEMAADNLGLIVSCHDVGKLLVPPALLDKPDPTREEQEILSRHGREGDMFLQGRREPLVRMAAEVVTLHHKRFKIQQKLLGKNVPPALRIASLCDSFDSSVSMRPYRVMVTPGYALGSLIHRNATKRLSYDPNTLAFFIHFHVVFLRARLGDDEVAGLLSALRAQKEKVQRQPSLPKCPLKPSGPRP
;
A
#
# COMPACT_ATOMS: atom_id res chain seq x y z
N MET A 1 7.75 -21.96 11.57
CA MET A 1 6.47 -21.73 12.26
C MET A 1 5.63 -20.83 11.38
N SER A 2 4.54 -21.32 10.79
CA SER A 2 3.65 -20.54 9.93
C SER A 2 2.80 -19.61 10.79
N TYR A 3 3.16 -18.33 10.83
CA TYR A 3 2.37 -17.28 11.44
C TYR A 3 1.12 -17.06 10.55
N SER A 4 -0.08 -17.41 11.04
CA SER A 4 -1.34 -17.08 10.36
C SER A 4 -1.95 -15.86 11.05
N SER A 5 -2.34 -14.87 10.27
CA SER A 5 -3.01 -13.66 10.73
C SER A 5 -4.26 -13.39 9.90
N PRO A 6 -5.26 -12.65 10.43
CA PRO A 6 -6.45 -12.31 9.66
C PRO A 6 -6.16 -11.57 8.35
N LEU A 7 -5.07 -10.78 8.31
CA LEU A 7 -4.63 -10.12 7.08
C LEU A 7 -4.04 -11.11 6.08
N GLY A 8 -3.28 -12.10 6.55
CA GLY A 8 -2.75 -13.18 5.71
C GLY A 8 -3.87 -14.03 5.11
N ASP A 9 -4.91 -14.33 5.88
CA ASP A 9 -6.07 -15.10 5.41
C ASP A 9 -6.84 -14.33 4.32
N GLU A 10 -7.03 -13.02 4.50
CA GLU A 10 -7.66 -12.15 3.49
C GLU A 10 -6.82 -12.07 2.21
N ILE A 11 -5.50 -11.99 2.33
CA ILE A 11 -4.58 -12.03 1.18
C ILE A 11 -4.69 -13.37 0.45
N ASN A 12 -4.71 -14.48 1.19
CA ASN A 12 -4.87 -15.81 0.61
C ASN A 12 -6.19 -15.95 -0.14
N GLN A 13 -7.28 -15.45 0.42
CA GLN A 13 -8.60 -15.52 -0.21
C GLN A 13 -8.65 -14.77 -1.54
N LEU A 14 -8.03 -13.59 -1.62
CA LEU A 14 -8.16 -12.70 -2.79
C LEU A 14 -7.10 -12.94 -3.86
N TYR A 15 -5.87 -13.31 -3.46
CA TYR A 15 -4.72 -13.30 -4.36
C TYR A 15 -4.16 -14.69 -4.68
N SER A 16 -4.74 -15.79 -4.17
CA SER A 16 -4.36 -17.17 -4.56
C SER A 16 -4.95 -17.58 -5.91
N LEU A 17 -4.80 -16.72 -6.93
CA LEU A 17 -5.35 -16.90 -8.26
C LEU A 17 -4.28 -17.37 -9.25
N ASN A 18 -4.64 -18.33 -10.09
CA ASN A 18 -3.84 -18.69 -11.27
C ASN A 18 -4.31 -17.87 -12.48
N ASP A 19 -3.66 -16.72 -12.71
CA ASP A 19 -3.97 -15.78 -13.80
C ASP A 19 -2.71 -15.49 -14.64
N PRO A 20 -2.24 -16.44 -15.46
CA PRO A 20 -0.98 -16.31 -16.19
C PRO A 20 -1.00 -15.16 -17.21
N LEU A 21 -2.15 -14.91 -17.85
CA LEU A 21 -2.29 -13.80 -18.81
C LEU A 21 -2.25 -12.45 -18.10
N GLY A 22 -2.94 -12.30 -16.96
CA GLY A 22 -2.87 -11.09 -16.16
C GLY A 22 -1.46 -10.84 -15.63
N ARG A 23 -0.77 -11.89 -15.15
CA ARG A 23 0.63 -11.79 -14.71
C ARG A 23 1.54 -11.30 -15.83
N LEU A 24 1.47 -11.93 -17.01
CA LEU A 24 2.29 -11.55 -18.16
C LEU A 24 2.04 -10.09 -18.57
N PHE A 25 0.76 -9.70 -18.61
CA PHE A 25 0.38 -8.33 -18.95
C PHE A 25 0.97 -7.31 -17.98
N LEU A 26 0.79 -7.51 -16.67
CA LEU A 26 1.29 -6.59 -15.64
C LEU A 26 2.81 -6.49 -15.66
N VAL A 27 3.52 -7.62 -15.80
CA VAL A 27 4.97 -7.63 -15.96
C VAL A 27 5.37 -6.78 -17.16
N ARG A 28 4.80 -7.03 -18.34
CA ARG A 28 5.13 -6.28 -19.56
C ARG A 28 4.82 -4.79 -19.43
N LEU A 29 3.69 -4.42 -18.83
CA LEU A 29 3.34 -3.03 -18.60
C LEU A 29 4.36 -2.34 -17.69
N ARG A 30 4.77 -2.99 -16.60
CA ARG A 30 5.79 -2.49 -15.68
C ARG A 30 7.17 -2.37 -16.35
N GLU A 31 7.58 -3.33 -17.19
CA GLU A 31 8.85 -3.24 -17.93
C GLU A 31 8.89 -2.05 -18.90
N ARG A 32 7.74 -1.60 -19.42
CA ARG A 32 7.71 -0.36 -20.21
C ARG A 32 8.10 0.87 -19.38
N LEU A 33 7.79 0.87 -18.08
CA LEU A 33 8.21 1.95 -17.18
C LEU A 33 9.74 1.96 -17.01
N ALA A 34 10.41 0.80 -17.05
CA ALA A 34 11.87 0.74 -17.00
C ALA A 34 12.52 1.47 -18.18
N LEU A 35 11.96 1.27 -19.39
CA LEU A 35 12.43 1.95 -20.60
C LEU A 35 12.11 3.46 -20.61
N HIS A 36 11.04 3.86 -19.92
CA HIS A 36 10.58 5.25 -19.87
C HIS A 36 11.29 6.06 -18.80
N HIS A 37 11.44 5.51 -17.59
CA HIS A 37 12.04 6.17 -16.44
C HIS A 37 12.53 5.16 -15.38
N GLU A 38 13.83 4.90 -15.38
CA GLU A 38 14.50 3.89 -14.54
C GLU A 38 14.28 4.09 -13.04
N ALA A 39 14.31 5.34 -12.55
CA ALA A 39 14.16 5.61 -11.12
C ALA A 39 12.75 5.29 -10.61
N SER A 40 11.71 5.57 -11.41
CA SER A 40 10.33 5.17 -11.05
C SER A 40 10.15 3.66 -11.11
N TYR A 41 10.69 2.99 -12.13
CA TYR A 41 10.69 1.53 -12.18
C TYR A 41 11.37 0.90 -10.96
N SER A 42 12.56 1.39 -10.60
CA SER A 42 13.31 0.89 -9.45
C SER A 42 12.53 1.07 -8.14
N HIS A 43 11.84 2.20 -7.98
CA HIS A 43 10.93 2.43 -6.86
C HIS A 43 9.77 1.44 -6.84
N CYS A 44 9.08 1.26 -7.97
CA CYS A 44 8.01 0.28 -8.13
C CYS A 44 8.44 -1.14 -7.73
N MET A 45 9.64 -1.56 -8.13
CA MET A 45 10.19 -2.88 -7.82
C MET A 45 10.45 -3.04 -6.32
N ARG A 46 11.05 -2.04 -5.66
CA ARG A 46 11.27 -2.10 -4.20
C ARG A 46 9.96 -2.12 -3.41
N VAL A 47 8.99 -1.31 -3.82
CA VAL A 47 7.66 -1.26 -3.19
C VAL A 47 6.91 -2.58 -3.35
N GLY A 48 6.94 -3.18 -4.54
CA GLY A 48 6.34 -4.50 -4.80
C GLY A 48 7.00 -5.63 -4.01
N GLU A 49 8.33 -5.65 -3.97
CA GLU A 49 9.08 -6.66 -3.22
C GLU A 49 8.82 -6.55 -1.71
N MET A 50 8.76 -5.32 -1.18
CA MET A 50 8.41 -5.08 0.22
C MET A 50 7.00 -5.57 0.53
N ALA A 51 6.03 -5.30 -0.35
CA ALA A 51 4.66 -5.80 -0.19
C ALA A 51 4.59 -7.32 -0.21
N ARG A 52 5.37 -7.97 -1.08
CA ARG A 52 5.48 -9.44 -1.16
C ARG A 52 6.06 -10.05 0.12
N GLN A 53 7.18 -9.51 0.61
CA GLN A 53 7.80 -9.96 1.86
C GLN A 53 6.87 -9.75 3.05
N PHE A 54 6.20 -8.59 3.09
CA PHE A 54 5.21 -8.28 4.11
C PHE A 54 4.03 -9.27 4.07
N ALA A 55 3.52 -9.61 2.88
CA ALA A 55 2.45 -10.58 2.72
C ALA A 55 2.84 -11.97 3.27
N ARG A 56 4.04 -12.46 2.92
CA ARG A 56 4.57 -13.71 3.47
C ARG A 56 4.68 -13.66 4.99
N PHE A 57 5.18 -12.54 5.53
CA PHE A 57 5.31 -12.34 6.97
C PHE A 57 3.98 -12.46 7.72
N VAL A 58 2.88 -11.95 7.13
CA VAL A 58 1.55 -12.02 7.75
C VAL A 58 0.81 -13.34 7.47
N GLY A 59 1.46 -14.32 6.81
CA GLY A 59 0.92 -15.67 6.62
C GLY A 59 0.32 -15.95 5.24
N ALA A 60 0.55 -15.09 4.25
CA ALA A 60 0.13 -15.36 2.88
C ALA A 60 0.94 -16.52 2.27
N SER A 61 0.27 -17.33 1.46
CA SER A 61 0.88 -18.33 0.60
C SER A 61 1.80 -17.68 -0.43
N GLU A 62 2.73 -18.46 -0.97
CA GLU A 62 3.69 -17.97 -1.97
C GLU A 62 3.02 -17.36 -3.20
N MET A 63 2.00 -18.04 -3.75
CA MET A 63 1.26 -17.54 -4.90
C MET A 63 0.52 -16.23 -4.59
N ALA A 64 -0.12 -16.13 -3.42
CA ALA A 64 -0.84 -14.93 -3.02
C ALA A 64 0.11 -13.76 -2.78
N ALA A 65 1.24 -14.00 -2.11
CA ALA A 65 2.27 -13.00 -1.89
C ALA A 65 2.87 -12.50 -3.21
N ASP A 66 3.21 -13.40 -4.13
CA ASP A 66 3.76 -13.06 -5.44
C ASP A 66 2.77 -12.24 -6.29
N ASN A 67 1.48 -12.63 -6.29
CA ASN A 67 0.43 -11.87 -6.97
C ASN A 67 0.24 -10.49 -6.35
N LEU A 68 0.20 -10.38 -5.02
CA LEU A 68 0.09 -9.10 -4.32
C LEU A 68 1.28 -8.19 -4.64
N GLY A 69 2.50 -8.73 -4.58
CA GLY A 69 3.72 -7.99 -4.91
C GLY A 69 3.72 -7.46 -6.35
N LEU A 70 3.28 -8.29 -7.31
CA LEU A 70 3.14 -7.88 -8.70
C LEU A 70 2.13 -6.74 -8.87
N ILE A 71 0.94 -6.87 -8.28
CA ILE A 71 -0.11 -5.85 -8.30
C ILE A 71 0.42 -4.53 -7.73
N VAL A 72 1.05 -4.58 -6.55
CA VAL A 72 1.57 -3.40 -5.86
C VAL A 72 2.75 -2.76 -6.62
N SER A 73 3.58 -3.58 -7.29
CA SER A 73 4.66 -3.07 -8.16
C SER A 73 4.16 -2.27 -9.35
N CYS A 74 2.85 -2.31 -9.67
CA CYS A 74 2.28 -1.56 -10.77
C CYS A 74 1.72 -0.19 -10.36
N HIS A 75 1.73 0.20 -9.07
CA HIS A 75 1.02 1.39 -8.59
C HIS A 75 1.31 2.69 -9.37
N ASP A 76 2.54 2.81 -9.90
CA ASP A 76 3.05 4.01 -10.55
C ASP A 76 3.17 3.89 -12.08
N VAL A 77 2.61 2.84 -12.72
CA VAL A 77 2.68 2.66 -14.19
C VAL A 77 2.03 3.81 -14.98
N GLY A 78 1.14 4.58 -14.34
CA GLY A 78 0.59 5.80 -14.91
C GLY A 78 1.65 6.86 -15.25
N LYS A 79 2.86 6.79 -14.67
CA LYS A 79 3.96 7.70 -14.99
C LYS A 79 4.46 7.58 -16.43
N LEU A 80 4.07 6.52 -17.16
CA LEU A 80 4.23 6.43 -18.61
C LEU A 80 3.57 7.60 -19.37
N LEU A 81 2.60 8.28 -18.76
CA LEU A 81 1.92 9.46 -19.32
C LEU A 81 2.66 10.78 -19.04
N VAL A 82 3.68 10.75 -18.18
CA VAL A 82 4.41 11.94 -17.75
C VAL A 82 5.77 11.98 -18.46
N PRO A 83 6.15 13.11 -19.09
CA PRO A 83 7.47 13.25 -19.70
C PRO A 83 8.61 12.97 -18.70
N PRO A 84 9.65 12.20 -19.06
CA PRO A 84 10.76 11.88 -18.15
C PRO A 84 11.44 13.12 -17.57
N ALA A 85 11.67 14.15 -18.39
CA ALA A 85 12.25 15.41 -17.94
C ALA A 85 11.44 16.10 -16.82
N LEU A 86 10.12 15.88 -16.77
CA LEU A 86 9.27 16.39 -15.70
C LEU A 86 9.31 15.49 -14.45
N LEU A 87 9.50 14.17 -14.62
CA LEU A 87 9.69 13.24 -13.50
C LEU A 87 11.00 13.52 -12.74
N ASP A 88 12.04 13.97 -13.44
CA ASP A 88 13.35 14.31 -12.89
C ASP A 88 13.48 15.77 -12.41
N LYS A 89 12.41 16.56 -12.55
CA LYS A 89 12.44 17.99 -12.19
C LYS A 89 12.42 18.16 -10.66
N PRO A 90 13.40 18.88 -10.07
CA PRO A 90 13.48 19.07 -8.61
C PRO A 90 12.32 19.87 -8.03
N ASP A 91 12.03 21.00 -8.68
CA ASP A 91 11.07 21.99 -8.21
C ASP A 91 10.02 22.25 -9.29
N PRO A 92 9.09 21.29 -9.51
CA PRO A 92 8.03 21.48 -10.48
C PRO A 92 7.10 22.62 -10.02
N THR A 93 6.66 23.43 -10.98
CA THR A 93 5.64 24.46 -10.77
C THR A 93 4.34 23.83 -10.28
N ARG A 94 3.40 24.64 -9.80
CA ARG A 94 2.08 24.14 -9.38
C ARG A 94 1.36 23.38 -10.51
N GLU A 95 1.41 23.90 -11.73
CA GLU A 95 0.79 23.28 -12.91
C GLU A 95 1.45 21.94 -13.25
N GLU A 96 2.78 21.89 -13.15
CA GLU A 96 3.57 20.68 -13.35
C GLU A 96 3.31 19.62 -12.26
N GLN A 97 3.11 20.05 -11.01
CA GLN A 97 2.68 19.17 -9.92
C GLN A 97 1.29 18.60 -10.18
N GLU A 98 0.38 19.37 -10.75
CA GLU A 98 -0.94 18.88 -11.15
C GLU A 98 -0.80 17.79 -12.23
N ILE A 99 0.08 17.97 -13.22
CA ILE A 99 0.39 16.93 -14.22
C ILE A 99 0.96 15.68 -13.55
N LEU A 100 1.97 15.83 -12.68
CA LEU A 100 2.57 14.73 -11.95
C LEU A 100 1.52 13.96 -11.14
N SER A 101 0.57 14.64 -10.51
CA SER A 101 -0.47 14.02 -9.68
C SER A 101 -1.50 13.20 -10.46
N ARG A 102 -1.62 13.43 -11.77
CA ARG A 102 -2.61 12.75 -12.63
C ARG A 102 -2.25 11.29 -12.90
N HIS A 103 -0.98 10.88 -12.76
CA HIS A 103 -0.55 9.50 -13.07
C HIS A 103 -1.42 8.45 -12.38
N GLY A 104 -1.85 8.68 -11.13
CA GLY A 104 -2.71 7.74 -10.43
C GLY A 104 -4.10 7.63 -11.09
N ARG A 105 -4.76 8.77 -11.34
CA ARG A 105 -6.11 8.78 -11.92
C ARG A 105 -6.12 8.34 -13.39
N GLU A 106 -5.14 8.77 -14.17
CA GLU A 106 -5.10 8.57 -15.62
C GLU A 106 -4.40 7.26 -15.99
N GLY A 107 -3.54 6.71 -15.12
CA GLY A 107 -2.87 5.43 -15.33
C GLY A 107 -3.80 4.23 -15.49
N ASP A 108 -5.05 4.34 -15.00
CA ASP A 108 -6.08 3.32 -15.20
C ASP A 108 -6.36 3.04 -16.68
N MET A 109 -6.11 4.00 -17.58
CA MET A 109 -6.31 3.80 -19.03
C MET A 109 -5.49 2.64 -19.60
N PHE A 110 -4.35 2.30 -18.99
CA PHE A 110 -3.53 1.15 -19.41
C PHE A 110 -4.13 -0.19 -19.02
N LEU A 111 -5.07 -0.19 -18.06
CA LEU A 111 -5.60 -1.39 -17.40
C LEU A 111 -7.09 -1.58 -17.70
N GLN A 112 -7.80 -0.50 -18.05
CA GLN A 112 -9.22 -0.51 -18.41
C GLN A 112 -9.54 -1.45 -19.58
N GLY A 113 -10.72 -2.07 -19.51
CA GLY A 113 -11.23 -3.01 -20.54
C GLY A 113 -10.68 -4.43 -20.46
N ARG A 114 -9.71 -4.69 -19.57
CA ARG A 114 -9.14 -6.02 -19.32
C ARG A 114 -10.04 -6.87 -18.43
N ARG A 115 -10.05 -8.18 -18.66
CA ARG A 115 -10.92 -9.15 -17.94
C ARG A 115 -10.15 -9.97 -16.91
N GLU A 116 -8.83 -9.99 -17.02
CA GLU A 116 -7.90 -10.70 -16.16
C GLU A 116 -8.01 -10.18 -14.71
N PRO A 117 -8.29 -11.05 -13.72
CA PRO A 117 -8.51 -10.63 -12.34
C PRO A 117 -7.38 -9.79 -11.75
N LEU A 118 -6.11 -10.19 -11.97
CA LEU A 118 -4.97 -9.46 -11.40
C LEU A 118 -4.84 -8.05 -12.00
N VAL A 119 -5.19 -7.90 -13.28
CA VAL A 119 -5.15 -6.60 -13.96
C VAL A 119 -6.19 -5.65 -13.38
N ARG A 120 -7.40 -6.15 -13.09
CA ARG A 120 -8.45 -5.37 -12.41
C ARG A 120 -8.05 -4.98 -10.99
N MET A 121 -7.40 -5.87 -10.25
CA MET A 121 -6.89 -5.54 -8.91
C MET A 121 -5.76 -4.50 -8.97
N ALA A 122 -4.90 -4.56 -9.98
CA ALA A 122 -3.85 -3.55 -10.20
C ALA A 122 -4.42 -2.18 -10.59
N ALA A 123 -5.48 -2.13 -11.39
CA ALA A 123 -6.22 -0.90 -11.73
C ALA A 123 -6.67 -0.12 -10.48
N GLU A 124 -7.23 -0.83 -9.50
CA GLU A 124 -7.62 -0.22 -8.23
C GLU A 124 -6.43 0.38 -7.47
N VAL A 125 -5.31 -0.35 -7.42
CA VAL A 125 -4.07 0.13 -6.79
C VAL A 125 -3.51 1.36 -7.48
N VAL A 126 -3.39 1.34 -8.80
CA VAL A 126 -2.92 2.49 -9.59
C VAL A 126 -3.76 3.73 -9.30
N THR A 127 -5.07 3.57 -9.29
CA THR A 127 -6.01 4.69 -9.12
C THR A 127 -6.03 5.26 -7.70
N LEU A 128 -5.87 4.41 -6.68
CA LEU A 128 -6.22 4.77 -5.30
C LEU A 128 -5.06 4.72 -4.29
N HIS A 129 -3.84 4.34 -4.68
CA HIS A 129 -2.72 4.22 -3.73
C HIS A 129 -2.35 5.56 -3.05
N HIS A 130 -2.53 6.71 -3.72
CA HIS A 130 -2.34 8.05 -3.11
C HIS A 130 -3.46 8.48 -2.17
N LYS A 131 -4.62 7.82 -2.20
CA LYS A 131 -5.76 8.19 -1.35
C LYS A 131 -5.49 7.70 0.07
N ARG A 132 -5.74 8.58 1.05
CA ARG A 132 -5.71 8.21 2.46
C ARG A 132 -6.72 7.10 2.74
N PHE A 133 -6.40 6.21 3.67
CA PHE A 133 -7.26 5.08 4.03
C PHE A 133 -8.70 5.49 4.36
N LYS A 134 -8.92 6.52 5.18
CA LYS A 134 -10.28 7.01 5.48
C LYS A 134 -11.06 7.49 4.25
N ILE A 135 -10.36 7.92 3.20
CA ILE A 135 -10.95 8.27 1.91
C ILE A 135 -11.21 7.00 1.11
N GLN A 136 -10.25 6.05 1.05
CA GLN A 136 -10.44 4.74 0.41
C GLN A 136 -11.68 4.03 0.98
N GLN A 137 -11.87 4.06 2.31
CA GLN A 137 -13.07 3.51 2.96
C GLN A 137 -14.37 4.20 2.52
N LYS A 138 -14.34 5.50 2.23
CA LYS A 138 -15.51 6.22 1.72
C LYS A 138 -15.82 5.87 0.26
N LEU A 139 -14.81 5.53 -0.53
CA LEU A 139 -14.94 5.20 -1.95
C LEU A 139 -15.31 3.73 -2.18
N LEU A 140 -14.70 2.81 -1.43
CA LEU A 140 -14.83 1.36 -1.60
C LEU A 140 -15.67 0.68 -0.50
N GLY A 141 -16.08 1.44 0.52
CA GLY A 141 -16.75 0.89 1.70
C GLY A 141 -15.76 0.36 2.75
N LYS A 142 -16.28 -0.41 3.71
CA LYS A 142 -15.49 -0.84 4.89
C LYS A 142 -14.39 -1.85 4.56
N ASN A 143 -14.54 -2.60 3.48
CA ASN A 143 -13.64 -3.69 3.09
C ASN A 143 -12.66 -3.20 2.03
N VAL A 144 -11.70 -2.35 2.42
CA VAL A 144 -10.65 -1.89 1.51
C VAL A 144 -9.69 -3.05 1.22
N PRO A 145 -9.42 -3.38 -0.05
CA PRO A 145 -8.55 -4.50 -0.42
C PRO A 145 -7.16 -4.43 0.24
N PRO A 146 -6.57 -5.58 0.64
CA PRO A 146 -5.23 -5.61 1.23
C PRO A 146 -4.17 -4.95 0.36
N ALA A 147 -4.21 -5.16 -0.97
CA ALA A 147 -3.25 -4.55 -1.89
C ALA A 147 -3.20 -3.02 -1.78
N LEU A 148 -4.35 -2.37 -1.62
CA LEU A 148 -4.42 -0.91 -1.44
C LEU A 148 -3.87 -0.45 -0.09
N ARG A 149 -4.26 -1.14 0.98
CA ARG A 149 -3.77 -0.83 2.34
C ARG A 149 -2.25 -0.99 2.44
N ILE A 150 -1.71 -2.01 1.78
CA ILE A 150 -0.28 -2.35 1.78
C ILE A 150 0.50 -1.42 0.85
N ALA A 151 -0.01 -1.14 -0.36
CA ALA A 151 0.65 -0.26 -1.33
C ALA A 151 0.92 1.12 -0.74
N SER A 152 -0.08 1.76 -0.12
CA SER A 152 0.10 3.11 0.45
C SER A 152 1.15 3.16 1.56
N LEU A 153 1.29 2.08 2.35
CA LEU A 153 2.30 1.97 3.40
C LEU A 153 3.70 1.75 2.80
N CYS A 154 3.83 0.79 1.89
CA CYS A 154 5.10 0.43 1.26
C CYS A 154 5.66 1.59 0.43
N ASP A 155 4.81 2.26 -0.37
CA ASP A 155 5.19 3.46 -1.12
C ASP A 155 5.67 4.58 -0.20
N SER A 156 4.89 4.91 0.84
CA SER A 156 5.26 5.98 1.77
C SER A 156 6.57 5.69 2.52
N PHE A 157 6.81 4.42 2.87
CA PHE A 157 8.04 3.99 3.53
C PHE A 157 9.23 4.07 2.57
N ASP A 158 9.16 3.45 1.38
CA ASP A 158 10.24 3.47 0.39
C ASP A 158 10.57 4.91 -0.02
N SER A 159 9.54 5.73 -0.29
CA SER A 159 9.70 7.15 -0.62
C SER A 159 10.43 7.96 0.47
N SER A 160 10.46 7.48 1.71
CA SER A 160 11.16 8.13 2.83
C SER A 160 12.59 7.62 3.02
N VAL A 161 12.82 6.32 2.86
CA VAL A 161 14.12 5.69 3.14
C VAL A 161 15.02 5.55 1.92
N SER A 162 14.48 5.65 0.71
CA SER A 162 15.25 5.51 -0.52
C SER A 162 15.84 6.84 -1.00
N MET A 163 17.06 6.78 -1.52
CA MET A 163 17.75 7.93 -2.10
C MET A 163 16.97 8.45 -3.31
N ARG A 164 16.65 9.75 -3.32
CA ARG A 164 16.13 10.46 -4.48
C ARG A 164 17.01 11.70 -4.71
N PRO A 165 17.19 12.17 -5.95
CA PRO A 165 18.13 13.26 -6.28
C PRO A 165 17.95 14.55 -5.45
N TYR A 166 16.75 14.75 -4.86
CA TYR A 166 16.36 15.99 -4.18
C TYR A 166 15.80 15.78 -2.77
N ARG A 167 15.93 14.58 -2.18
CA ARG A 167 15.39 14.29 -0.83
C ARG A 167 16.42 13.63 0.07
N VAL A 168 16.65 14.23 1.24
CA VAL A 168 17.49 13.63 2.29
C VAL A 168 16.82 12.35 2.80
N MET A 169 17.55 11.24 2.75
CA MET A 169 17.10 9.96 3.30
C MET A 169 16.93 10.09 4.81
N VAL A 170 15.83 9.56 5.33
CA VAL A 170 15.62 9.44 6.78
C VAL A 170 15.86 8.01 7.23
N THR A 171 16.21 7.82 8.50
CA THR A 171 16.40 6.47 9.06
C THR A 171 15.09 5.67 8.99
N PRO A 172 15.16 4.33 8.89
CA PRO A 172 13.96 3.50 8.92
C PRO A 172 13.11 3.74 10.18
N GLY A 173 13.74 3.96 11.34
CA GLY A 173 13.05 4.31 12.59
C GLY A 173 12.23 5.59 12.46
N TYR A 174 12.82 6.65 11.90
CA TYR A 174 12.11 7.91 11.65
C TYR A 174 10.97 7.73 10.64
N ALA A 175 11.19 6.98 9.56
CA ALA A 175 10.16 6.71 8.56
C ALA A 175 8.94 6.01 9.19
N LEU A 176 9.14 4.97 10.00
CA LEU A 176 8.08 4.29 10.74
C LEU A 176 7.38 5.23 11.73
N GLY A 177 8.13 6.04 12.47
CA GLY A 177 7.59 7.06 13.37
C GLY A 177 6.67 8.05 12.65
N SER A 178 7.05 8.48 11.44
CA SER A 178 6.23 9.36 10.59
C SER A 178 4.92 8.68 10.16
N LEU A 179 4.95 7.39 9.78
CA LEU A 179 3.73 6.65 9.43
C LEU A 179 2.76 6.58 10.63
N ILE A 180 3.27 6.29 11.81
CA ILE A 180 2.50 6.26 13.07
C ILE A 180 1.89 7.63 13.35
N HIS A 181 2.69 8.69 13.29
CA HIS A 181 2.23 10.05 13.55
C HIS A 181 1.10 10.45 12.58
N ARG A 182 1.27 10.19 11.28
CA ARG A 182 0.25 10.46 10.26
C ARG A 182 -1.04 9.67 10.49
N ASN A 183 -0.95 8.49 11.12
CA ASN A 183 -2.11 7.66 11.45
C ASN A 183 -2.80 8.05 12.77
N ALA A 184 -2.09 8.70 13.70
CA ALA A 184 -2.65 9.20 14.95
C ALA A 184 -3.59 10.41 14.78
N THR A 185 -3.63 11.01 13.58
CA THR A 185 -4.49 12.16 13.26
C THR A 185 -5.92 11.73 12.90
N LYS A 186 -6.90 12.65 13.00
CA LYS A 186 -8.30 12.42 12.58
C LYS A 186 -8.46 12.04 11.08
N ARG A 187 -7.40 12.25 10.28
CA ARG A 187 -7.37 11.98 8.84
C ARG A 187 -7.18 10.49 8.53
N LEU A 188 -6.63 9.71 9.47
CA LEU A 188 -6.36 8.27 9.37
C LEU A 188 -5.82 7.88 7.98
N SER A 189 -4.51 8.12 7.81
CA SER A 189 -3.84 7.98 6.52
C SER A 189 -3.71 6.53 6.07
N TYR A 190 -3.61 5.59 7.02
CA TYR A 190 -3.37 4.17 6.77
C TYR A 190 -4.36 3.30 7.57
N ASP A 191 -4.55 2.05 7.15
CA ASP A 191 -5.32 1.09 7.94
C ASP A 191 -4.59 0.77 9.26
N PRO A 192 -5.19 0.99 10.45
CA PRO A 192 -4.53 0.75 11.73
C PRO A 192 -3.99 -0.68 11.91
N ASN A 193 -4.75 -1.68 11.44
CA ASN A 193 -4.38 -3.08 11.60
C ASN A 193 -3.20 -3.43 10.69
N THR A 194 -3.28 -3.05 9.41
CA THR A 194 -2.18 -3.24 8.46
C THR A 194 -0.92 -2.51 8.92
N LEU A 195 -1.03 -1.25 9.40
CA LEU A 195 0.11 -0.49 9.92
C LEU A 195 0.76 -1.19 11.13
N ALA A 196 -0.02 -1.76 12.04
CA ALA A 196 0.53 -2.46 13.20
C ALA A 196 1.38 -3.67 12.79
N PHE A 197 0.87 -4.50 11.86
CA PHE A 197 1.64 -5.59 11.28
C PHE A 197 2.88 -5.09 10.53
N PHE A 198 2.77 -3.98 9.80
CA PHE A 198 3.86 -3.41 9.01
C PHE A 198 5.03 -2.95 9.90
N ILE A 199 4.74 -2.29 11.03
CA ILE A 199 5.77 -1.94 12.00
C ILE A 199 6.38 -3.20 12.61
N HIS A 200 5.56 -4.20 12.95
CA HIS A 200 6.08 -5.47 13.49
C HIS A 200 7.02 -6.17 12.51
N PHE A 201 6.63 -6.23 11.23
CA PHE A 201 7.46 -6.73 10.13
C PHE A 201 8.82 -6.02 10.11
N HIS A 202 8.83 -4.69 10.12
CA HIS A 202 10.08 -3.93 10.09
C HIS A 202 10.90 -4.05 11.37
N VAL A 203 10.30 -4.16 12.55
CA VAL A 203 11.04 -4.39 13.81
C VAL A 203 11.72 -5.76 13.79
N VAL A 204 11.07 -6.78 13.24
CA VAL A 204 11.64 -8.13 13.13
C VAL A 204 12.73 -8.18 12.05
N PHE A 205 12.50 -7.58 10.87
CA PHE A 205 13.43 -7.64 9.74
C PHE A 205 14.56 -6.61 9.78
N LEU A 206 14.36 -5.44 10.39
CA LEU A 206 15.37 -4.38 10.50
C LEU A 206 16.07 -4.37 11.86
N ARG A 207 15.88 -5.39 12.72
CA ARG A 207 16.51 -5.42 14.06
C ARG A 207 18.02 -5.21 14.03
N ALA A 208 18.70 -5.68 12.98
CA ALA A 208 20.15 -5.50 12.81
C ALA A 208 20.57 -4.06 12.41
N ARG A 209 19.61 -3.17 12.10
CA ARG A 209 19.80 -1.80 11.62
C ARG A 209 19.05 -0.75 12.45
N LEU A 210 18.46 -1.14 13.58
CA LEU A 210 17.73 -0.26 14.50
C LEU A 210 18.46 -0.23 15.85
N GLY A 211 18.60 0.97 16.44
CA GLY A 211 19.11 1.10 17.81
C GLY A 211 18.07 0.66 18.85
N ASP A 212 18.51 0.24 20.04
CA ASP A 212 17.62 -0.25 21.11
C ASP A 212 16.56 0.79 21.53
N ASP A 213 16.92 2.08 21.55
CA ASP A 213 16.00 3.18 21.84
C ASP A 213 14.96 3.39 20.73
N GLU A 214 15.33 3.18 19.46
CA GLU A 214 14.39 3.25 18.33
C GLU A 214 13.39 2.09 18.39
N VAL A 215 13.86 0.88 18.73
CA VAL A 215 13.00 -0.29 18.92
C VAL A 215 12.04 -0.07 20.09
N ALA A 216 12.51 0.45 21.22
CA ALA A 216 11.67 0.78 22.38
C ALA A 216 10.59 1.82 22.04
N GLY A 217 10.96 2.86 21.28
CA GLY A 217 10.03 3.89 20.80
C GLY A 217 8.94 3.32 19.88
N LEU A 218 9.31 2.47 18.92
CA LEU A 218 8.36 1.82 18.01
C LEU A 218 7.41 0.86 18.73
N LEU A 219 7.91 0.07 19.69
CA LEU A 219 7.09 -0.83 20.48
C LEU A 219 6.12 -0.08 21.41
N SER A 220 6.55 1.03 22.00
CA SER A 220 5.70 1.91 22.81
C SER A 220 4.58 2.52 21.95
N ALA A 221 4.93 3.01 20.76
CA ALA A 221 3.98 3.59 19.82
C ALA A 221 2.95 2.56 19.30
N LEU A 222 3.39 1.33 19.04
CA LEU A 222 2.51 0.20 18.71
C LEU A 222 1.52 -0.13 19.84
N ARG A 223 1.98 -0.16 21.09
CA ARG A 223 1.12 -0.39 22.27
C ARG A 223 0.07 0.72 22.40
N ALA A 224 0.48 1.97 22.27
CA ALA A 224 -0.42 3.12 22.31
C ALA A 224 -1.46 3.11 21.17
N GLN A 225 -1.08 2.64 19.98
CA GLN A 225 -2.01 2.47 18.86
C GLN A 225 -3.01 1.34 19.11
N LYS A 226 -2.57 0.19 19.66
CA LYS A 226 -3.44 -0.93 20.03
C LYS A 226 -4.48 -0.52 21.06
N GLU A 227 -4.08 0.24 22.08
CA GLU A 227 -5.00 0.77 23.10
C GLU A 227 -6.03 1.75 22.50
N LYS A 228 -5.63 2.59 21.55
CA LYS A 228 -6.57 3.50 20.86
C LYS A 228 -7.56 2.76 19.96
N VAL A 229 -7.14 1.68 19.30
CA VAL A 229 -8.03 0.84 18.48
C VAL A 229 -9.00 0.05 19.36
N GLN A 230 -8.54 -0.47 20.51
CA GLN A 230 -9.39 -1.17 21.48
C GLN A 230 -10.36 -0.24 22.23
N ARG A 231 -10.04 1.05 22.35
CA ARG A 231 -10.91 2.08 22.94
C ARG A 231 -11.87 2.73 21.94
N GLN A 232 -11.83 2.38 20.65
CA GLN A 232 -12.90 2.78 19.74
C GLN A 232 -14.14 1.96 20.09
N PRO A 233 -15.29 2.60 20.41
CA PRO A 233 -16.50 1.86 20.71
C PRO A 233 -16.86 1.00 19.51
N SER A 234 -17.21 -0.26 19.77
CA SER A 234 -17.86 -1.11 18.77
C SER A 234 -19.02 -0.31 18.17
N LEU A 235 -19.09 -0.29 16.84
CA LEU A 235 -20.20 0.33 16.12
C LEU A 235 -21.52 -0.09 16.80
N PRO A 236 -22.46 0.83 17.06
CA PRO A 236 -23.71 0.47 17.70
C PRO A 236 -24.37 -0.63 16.88
N LYS A 237 -24.71 -1.75 17.54
CA LYS A 237 -25.54 -2.78 16.94
C LYS A 237 -26.82 -2.09 16.49
N CYS A 238 -27.02 -2.02 15.18
CA CYS A 238 -28.27 -1.53 14.61
C CYS A 238 -29.39 -2.41 15.19
N PRO A 239 -30.42 -1.86 15.86
CA PRO A 239 -31.50 -2.68 16.36
C PRO A 239 -32.29 -3.19 15.15
N LEU A 240 -32.15 -4.49 14.87
CA LEU A 240 -33.08 -5.23 14.02
C LEU A 240 -34.48 -5.04 14.63
N LYS A 241 -35.29 -4.15 14.05
CA LYS A 241 -36.73 -4.17 14.29
C LYS A 241 -37.27 -5.42 13.58
N PRO A 242 -37.96 -6.33 14.28
CA PRO A 242 -38.66 -7.42 13.62
C PRO A 242 -39.78 -6.82 12.77
N SER A 243 -39.76 -7.13 11.47
CA SER A 243 -40.85 -6.89 10.55
C SER A 243 -42.04 -7.77 10.95
N GLY A 244 -43.01 -7.21 11.67
CA GLY A 244 -44.33 -7.81 11.82
C GLY A 244 -45.16 -7.64 10.53
N PRO A 245 -46.09 -8.56 10.25
CA PRO A 245 -46.88 -8.54 9.02
C PRO A 245 -47.92 -7.41 9.10
N ARG A 246 -48.09 -6.65 8.00
CA ARG A 246 -49.20 -5.69 7.88
C ARG A 246 -50.45 -6.39 7.36
N PRO A 247 -51.65 -5.99 7.84
CA PRO A 247 -52.93 -6.36 7.22
C PRO A 247 -53.10 -5.71 5.85
#